data_AF-A0A8C1KXE7-F1
#
_entry.id   AF-A0A8C1KXE7-F1
#
_cell.length_a   1.000
_cell.length_b   1.000
_cell.length_c   1.000
_cell.angle_alpha   90.00
_cell.angle_beta   90.00
_cell.angle_gamma   90.00
#
_symmetry.space_group_name_H-M   'P 1'
#
loop_
_entity.id
_entity.type
_entity.pdbx_description
1 polymer ?
#
loop_
_entity_poly.entity_id
_entity_poly.type
_entity_poly.pdbx_seq_one_letter_code
_entity_poly.pdbx_strand_id
1 'polypeptide(L)'
;MLWKLYYILITFNPACSFLSQTYHSEGHSGQYYTLPPTHIQKLFPYGLPPRFQLQIKTFNEGCVMVRPPALELISYLKRADYSKPPLRYVLYGDIGTGKTMSLCHALHYCYSQGWLIVHVPDAHLWVKNCKELLPSSSRPSRFDQPIQASQWLKNFKITNERFLSKLKTTQRYVWTKRESTEKGQPLGELIDQGVNRMKSSSDVVGAVLRELRLQAGGATEGEGAFKLAVAVDGVNALWGKTSLKKEDRTMCEPEELTLIHNLRKMMKNNWSLFLPPILFMPSVFQEGFDNMEPFVPVSVSNYNEKEFESCYLYYLDRNWLQHPHSRSEEGKKELIFLSNKNPSILERLCAFL
;
A
#
# COMPACT_ATOMS: atom_id res chain seq x y z
N MET A 1 36.85 2.05 -46.48
CA MET A 1 36.22 2.67 -45.30
C MET A 1 34.78 2.98 -45.68
N LEU A 2 33.87 2.01 -45.47
CA LEU A 2 32.48 2.06 -45.91
C LEU A 2 31.59 1.97 -44.66
N TRP A 3 30.95 3.09 -44.33
CA TRP A 3 30.01 3.21 -43.22
C TRP A 3 28.70 2.51 -43.61
N LYS A 4 28.33 1.44 -42.88
CA LYS A 4 26.99 0.82 -42.98
C LYS A 4 26.01 1.67 -42.18
N LEU A 5 25.13 2.37 -42.87
CA LEU A 5 23.87 2.88 -42.33
C LEU A 5 22.91 1.70 -42.13
N TYR A 6 22.55 1.41 -40.89
CA TYR A 6 21.50 0.44 -40.56
C TYR A 6 20.15 1.16 -40.49
N TYR A 7 19.29 0.90 -41.47
CA TYR A 7 17.87 1.25 -41.42
C TYR A 7 17.15 0.12 -40.68
N ILE A 8 16.67 0.36 -39.45
CA ILE A 8 15.75 -0.56 -38.77
C ILE A 8 14.35 -0.05 -39.01
N LEU A 9 13.65 -0.70 -39.95
CA LEU A 9 12.22 -0.54 -40.15
C LEU A 9 11.50 -1.22 -38.99
N ILE A 10 11.20 -0.48 -37.92
CA ILE A 10 10.39 -1.00 -36.81
C ILE A 10 8.93 -0.96 -37.27
N THR A 11 8.42 -2.07 -37.78
CA THR A 11 6.98 -2.27 -37.96
C THR A 11 6.32 -2.32 -36.58
N PHE A 12 5.52 -1.31 -36.25
CA PHE A 12 4.66 -1.33 -35.07
C PHE A 12 3.62 -2.44 -35.25
N ASN A 13 3.80 -3.54 -34.53
CA ASN A 13 2.74 -4.50 -34.27
C ASN A 13 2.19 -4.18 -32.87
N PRO A 14 0.95 -3.70 -32.71
CA PRO A 14 0.38 -3.28 -31.43
C PRO A 14 -0.13 -4.49 -30.65
N ALA A 15 0.67 -5.54 -30.54
CA ALA A 15 0.42 -6.61 -29.60
C ALA A 15 0.91 -6.13 -28.23
N CYS A 16 -0.01 -5.99 -27.27
CA CYS A 16 0.27 -5.63 -25.88
C CYS A 16 1.39 -6.54 -25.34
N SER A 17 2.61 -6.03 -25.24
CA SER A 17 3.75 -6.79 -24.77
C SER A 17 3.62 -6.96 -23.26
N PHE A 18 3.00 -8.06 -22.81
CA PHE A 18 2.97 -8.44 -21.40
C PHE A 18 4.40 -8.63 -20.91
N LEU A 19 4.93 -7.62 -20.22
CA LEU A 19 6.28 -7.67 -19.68
C LEU A 19 6.33 -8.63 -18.49
N SER A 20 7.10 -9.71 -18.61
CA SER A 20 7.45 -10.57 -17.48
C SER A 20 8.73 -10.06 -16.82
N GLN A 21 8.72 -8.96 -16.08
CA GLN A 21 9.85 -8.64 -15.19
C GLN A 21 9.57 -7.47 -14.25
N THR A 22 9.98 -7.66 -13.01
CA THR A 22 9.96 -6.73 -11.86
C THR A 22 10.90 -5.53 -12.02
N TYR A 23 11.41 -5.29 -13.22
CA TYR A 23 12.36 -4.25 -13.57
C TYR A 23 11.78 -3.35 -14.65
N HIS A 24 10.90 -2.44 -14.23
CA HIS A 24 10.37 -1.43 -15.13
C HIS A 24 11.32 -0.23 -15.24
N SER A 25 11.42 0.32 -16.44
CA SER A 25 12.16 1.52 -16.81
C SER A 25 11.21 2.53 -17.45
N GLU A 26 11.68 3.74 -17.71
CA GLU A 26 10.87 4.79 -18.37
C GLU A 26 10.32 4.36 -19.74
N GLY A 27 11.05 3.50 -20.46
CA GLY A 27 10.60 2.95 -21.75
C GLY A 27 9.30 2.14 -21.66
N HIS A 28 9.02 1.55 -20.49
CA HIS A 28 7.81 0.77 -20.24
C HIS A 28 6.62 1.64 -19.77
N SER A 29 6.78 2.95 -19.66
CA SER A 29 5.69 3.84 -19.22
C SER A 29 4.47 3.74 -20.14
N GLY A 30 3.30 3.53 -19.55
CA GLY A 30 2.01 3.32 -20.23
C GLY A 30 1.73 1.87 -20.60
N GLN A 31 2.69 0.95 -20.47
CA GLN A 31 2.48 -0.47 -20.79
C GLN A 31 1.89 -1.23 -19.60
N TYR A 32 1.20 -2.34 -19.90
CA TYR A 32 0.66 -3.24 -18.90
C TYR A 32 1.61 -4.41 -18.64
N TYR A 33 1.77 -4.76 -17.37
CA TYR A 33 2.42 -6.01 -16.97
C TYR A 33 1.44 -6.87 -16.16
N THR A 34 1.59 -8.18 -16.27
CA THR A 34 0.71 -9.13 -15.58
C THR A 34 1.28 -9.45 -14.21
N LEU A 35 0.48 -9.25 -13.17
CA LEU A 35 0.77 -9.75 -11.83
C LEU A 35 0.50 -11.27 -11.80
N PRO A 36 1.48 -12.10 -11.39
CA PRO A 36 1.25 -13.53 -11.20
C PRO A 36 0.12 -13.75 -10.19
N PRO A 37 -0.85 -14.66 -10.46
CA PRO A 37 -1.95 -14.94 -9.52
C PRO A 37 -1.47 -15.34 -8.12
N THR A 38 -0.34 -16.06 -8.06
CA THR A 38 0.32 -16.43 -6.80
C THR A 38 0.80 -15.21 -6.00
N HIS A 39 1.32 -14.18 -6.68
CA HIS A 39 1.73 -12.94 -6.04
C HIS A 39 0.51 -12.14 -5.59
N ILE A 40 -0.57 -12.10 -6.37
CA ILE A 40 -1.81 -11.40 -5.98
C ILE A 40 -2.37 -11.98 -4.68
N GLN A 41 -2.51 -13.32 -4.61
CA GLN A 41 -3.05 -14.00 -3.42
C GLN A 41 -2.16 -13.83 -2.18
N LYS A 42 -0.83 -13.86 -2.34
CA LYS A 42 0.10 -13.73 -1.21
C LYS A 42 0.31 -12.29 -0.77
N LEU A 43 0.50 -11.37 -1.71
CA LEU A 43 0.85 -9.97 -1.41
C LEU A 43 -0.37 -9.11 -1.13
N PHE A 44 -1.49 -9.36 -1.80
CA PHE A 44 -2.69 -8.53 -1.70
C PHE A 44 -3.96 -9.33 -1.39
N PRO A 45 -4.02 -10.08 -0.26
CA PRO A 45 -5.23 -10.79 0.12
C PRO A 45 -6.45 -9.85 0.26
N TYR A 46 -6.24 -8.63 0.77
CA TYR A 46 -7.25 -7.56 0.85
C TYR A 46 -6.66 -6.19 0.50
N GLY A 47 -5.53 -6.17 -0.21
CA GLY A 47 -4.75 -4.96 -0.47
C GLY A 47 -5.18 -4.18 -1.71
N LEU A 48 -5.83 -4.84 -2.67
CA LEU A 48 -6.20 -4.22 -3.94
C LEU A 48 -7.53 -3.46 -3.83
N PRO A 49 -7.70 -2.37 -4.60
CA PRO A 49 -8.98 -1.68 -4.68
C PRO A 49 -10.12 -2.63 -5.11
N PRO A 50 -11.32 -2.55 -4.52
CA PRO A 50 -12.44 -3.45 -4.83
C PRO A 50 -12.81 -3.50 -6.32
N ARG A 51 -12.77 -2.34 -6.99
CA ARG A 51 -13.03 -2.23 -8.44
C ARG A 51 -11.98 -2.99 -9.27
N PHE A 52 -10.72 -2.90 -8.87
CA PHE A 52 -9.66 -3.65 -9.52
C PHE A 52 -9.78 -5.16 -9.26
N GLN A 53 -10.20 -5.58 -8.06
CA GLN A 53 -10.50 -7.00 -7.79
C GLN A 53 -11.63 -7.54 -8.68
N LEU A 54 -12.68 -6.74 -8.93
CA LEU A 54 -13.73 -7.10 -9.89
C LEU A 54 -13.17 -7.23 -11.30
N GLN A 55 -12.33 -6.29 -11.74
CA GLN A 55 -11.68 -6.36 -13.04
C GLN A 55 -10.82 -7.61 -13.19
N ILE A 56 -10.02 -7.97 -12.17
CA ILE A 56 -9.22 -9.20 -12.17
C ILE A 56 -10.12 -10.43 -12.34
N LYS A 57 -11.23 -10.48 -11.59
CA LYS A 57 -12.17 -11.59 -11.65
C LYS A 57 -12.86 -11.69 -13.01
N THR A 58 -13.20 -10.56 -13.62
CA THR A 58 -13.88 -10.53 -14.93
C THR A 58 -12.95 -10.89 -16.07
N PHE A 59 -11.72 -10.38 -16.06
CA PHE A 59 -10.74 -10.64 -17.12
C PHE A 59 -9.93 -11.91 -16.89
N ASN A 60 -10.05 -12.54 -15.72
CA ASN A 60 -9.22 -13.66 -15.28
C ASN A 60 -7.70 -13.36 -15.29
N GLU A 61 -7.32 -12.09 -15.18
CA GLU A 61 -5.93 -11.65 -15.18
C GLU A 61 -5.73 -10.37 -14.36
N GLY A 62 -4.55 -10.21 -13.76
CA GLY A 62 -4.18 -9.02 -12.98
C GLY A 62 -3.19 -8.12 -13.68
N CYS A 63 -3.64 -7.42 -14.73
CA CYS A 63 -2.78 -6.51 -15.47
C CYS A 63 -2.76 -5.12 -14.83
N VAL A 64 -1.55 -4.61 -14.55
CA VAL A 64 -1.34 -3.28 -13.97
C VAL A 64 -0.52 -2.43 -14.94
N MET A 65 -0.92 -1.17 -15.13
CA MET A 65 -0.18 -0.24 -15.97
C MET A 65 1.03 0.35 -15.23
N VAL A 66 2.17 0.41 -15.92
CA VAL A 66 3.39 1.06 -15.46
C VAL A 66 3.24 2.57 -15.61
N ARG A 67 3.10 3.27 -14.47
CA ARG A 67 2.94 4.73 -14.43
C ARG A 67 4.20 5.45 -13.96
N PRO A 68 4.48 6.68 -14.43
CA PRO A 68 5.60 7.50 -13.98
C PRO A 68 5.77 7.63 -12.46
N PRO A 69 4.74 7.93 -11.64
CA PRO A 69 4.92 8.07 -10.18
C PRO A 69 5.39 6.77 -9.51
N ALA A 70 4.97 5.61 -10.01
CA ALA A 70 5.44 4.33 -9.49
C ALA A 70 6.90 4.07 -9.89
N LEU A 71 7.29 4.43 -11.12
CA LEU A 71 8.68 4.33 -11.58
C LEU A 71 9.60 5.26 -10.78
N GLU A 72 9.15 6.49 -10.52
CA GLU A 72 9.87 7.46 -9.70
C GLU A 72 10.11 6.91 -8.28
N LEU A 73 9.05 6.40 -7.63
CA LEU A 73 9.15 5.79 -6.30
C LEU A 73 10.09 4.58 -6.30
N ILE A 74 9.99 3.69 -7.30
CA ILE A 74 10.90 2.54 -7.44
C ILE A 74 12.34 3.01 -7.67
N SER A 75 12.56 4.10 -8.40
CA SER A 75 13.89 4.68 -8.62
C SER A 75 14.52 5.19 -7.32
N TYR A 76 13.72 5.83 -6.45
CA TYR A 76 14.17 6.25 -5.13
C TYR A 76 14.51 5.07 -4.24
N LEU A 77 13.67 4.02 -4.24
CA LEU A 77 13.96 2.79 -3.50
C LEU A 77 15.23 2.10 -4.00
N LYS A 78 15.51 2.10 -5.30
CA LYS A 78 16.76 1.55 -5.88
C LYS A 78 18.00 2.33 -5.45
N ARG A 79 17.90 3.65 -5.33
CA ARG A 79 19.02 4.55 -4.98
C ARG A 79 19.19 4.79 -3.47
N ALA A 80 18.20 4.37 -2.67
CA ALA A 80 18.21 4.59 -1.23
C ALA A 80 19.36 3.85 -0.54
N ASP A 81 20.02 4.55 0.37
CA ASP A 81 21.03 3.98 1.26
C ASP A 81 20.35 3.51 2.56
N TYR A 82 20.33 2.19 2.76
CA TYR A 82 19.65 1.54 3.89
C TYR A 82 20.46 1.57 5.20
N SER A 83 21.66 2.16 5.20
CA SER A 83 22.39 2.47 6.43
C SER A 83 21.86 3.72 7.13
N LYS A 84 21.12 4.57 6.39
CA LYS A 84 20.55 5.83 6.87
C LYS A 84 19.15 5.62 7.45
N PRO A 85 18.62 6.58 8.23
CA PRO A 85 17.24 6.50 8.70
C PRO A 85 16.25 6.33 7.54
N PRO A 86 15.12 5.67 7.78
CA PRO A 86 14.17 5.35 6.72
C PRO A 86 13.60 6.62 6.07
N LEU A 87 13.51 6.61 4.74
CA LEU A 87 12.91 7.69 3.96
C LEU A 87 11.38 7.54 3.94
N ARG A 88 10.66 8.67 4.01
CA ARG A 88 9.20 8.72 3.91
C ARG A 88 8.81 9.23 2.52
N TYR A 89 7.90 8.54 1.86
CA TYR A 89 7.34 8.95 0.57
C TYR A 89 5.83 9.15 0.72
N VAL A 90 5.30 10.24 0.19
CA VAL A 90 3.86 10.56 0.26
C VAL A 90 3.32 10.71 -1.14
N LEU A 91 2.44 9.77 -1.55
CA LEU A 91 1.71 9.85 -2.81
C LEU A 91 0.48 10.75 -2.65
N TYR A 92 0.40 11.83 -3.42
CA TYR A 92 -0.71 12.78 -3.36
C TYR A 92 -1.26 13.10 -4.76
N GLY A 93 -2.50 13.57 -4.84
CA GLY A 93 -3.18 13.87 -6.10
C GLY A 93 -4.70 13.74 -5.97
N ASP A 94 -5.42 14.07 -7.03
CA ASP A 94 -6.89 14.12 -7.03
C ASP A 94 -7.56 12.75 -6.82
N ILE A 95 -8.85 12.77 -6.49
CA ILE A 95 -9.62 11.55 -6.29
C ILE A 95 -9.65 10.75 -7.61
N GLY A 96 -9.40 9.44 -7.52
CA GLY A 96 -9.46 8.56 -8.69
C GLY A 96 -8.22 8.56 -9.61
N THR A 97 -7.15 9.27 -9.26
CA THR A 97 -5.91 9.30 -10.07
C THR A 97 -5.04 8.04 -10.00
N GLY A 98 -5.38 7.05 -9.17
CA GLY A 98 -4.61 5.78 -9.10
C GLY A 98 -3.43 5.77 -8.12
N LYS A 99 -3.50 6.57 -7.04
CA LYS A 99 -2.50 6.57 -5.93
C LYS A 99 -2.30 5.17 -5.34
N THR A 100 -3.39 4.50 -4.95
CA THR A 100 -3.36 3.14 -4.38
C THR A 100 -2.75 2.13 -5.35
N MET A 101 -3.06 2.23 -6.65
CA MET A 101 -2.48 1.34 -7.65
C MET A 101 -0.97 1.58 -7.84
N SER A 102 -0.53 2.82 -7.76
CA SER A 102 0.90 3.17 -7.80
C SER A 102 1.64 2.65 -6.56
N LEU A 103 1.01 2.73 -5.38
CA LEU A 103 1.52 2.13 -4.14
C LEU A 103 1.61 0.60 -4.25
N CYS A 104 0.57 -0.06 -4.77
CA CYS A 104 0.56 -1.51 -4.98
C CYS A 104 1.66 -1.95 -5.94
N HIS A 105 1.92 -1.18 -7.00
CA HIS A 105 3.02 -1.47 -7.92
C HIS A 105 4.38 -1.40 -7.20
N ALA A 106 4.63 -0.35 -6.41
CA ALA A 106 5.87 -0.26 -5.61
C ALA A 106 5.98 -1.39 -4.57
N LEU A 107 4.86 -1.79 -3.95
CA LEU A 107 4.81 -2.93 -3.03
C LEU A 107 5.14 -4.26 -3.71
N HIS A 108 4.65 -4.48 -4.94
CA HIS A 108 5.00 -5.68 -5.72
C HIS A 108 6.48 -5.73 -6.07
N TYR A 109 7.08 -4.58 -6.38
CA TYR A 109 8.53 -4.48 -6.51
C TYR A 109 9.25 -4.88 -5.21
N CYS A 110 8.88 -4.31 -4.06
CA CYS A 110 9.48 -4.66 -2.76
C CYS A 110 9.32 -6.15 -2.41
N TYR A 111 8.15 -6.73 -2.67
CA TYR A 111 7.89 -8.15 -2.46
C TYR A 111 8.81 -9.03 -3.29
N SER A 112 8.99 -8.66 -4.56
CA SER A 112 9.84 -9.38 -5.49
C SER A 112 11.33 -9.29 -5.15
N GLN A 113 11.76 -8.22 -4.48
CA GLN A 113 13.11 -8.07 -3.93
C GLN A 113 13.29 -8.78 -2.58
N GLY A 114 12.27 -9.47 -2.06
CA GLY A 114 12.35 -10.21 -0.80
C GLY A 114 12.34 -9.32 0.44
N TRP A 115 11.60 -8.21 0.43
CA TRP A 115 11.44 -7.35 1.60
C TRP A 115 10.30 -7.86 2.49
N LEU A 116 10.36 -7.53 3.78
CA LEU A 116 9.25 -7.70 4.71
C LEU A 116 8.25 -6.55 4.52
N ILE A 117 6.97 -6.88 4.34
CA ILE A 117 5.94 -5.92 3.97
C ILE A 117 4.93 -5.74 5.11
N VAL A 118 4.84 -4.51 5.61
CA VAL A 118 3.78 -4.06 6.51
C VAL A 118 2.83 -3.21 5.68
N HIS A 119 1.73 -3.81 5.21
CA HIS A 119 0.74 -3.12 4.40
C HIS A 119 -0.55 -2.89 5.20
N VAL A 120 -1.04 -1.65 5.21
CA VAL A 120 -2.35 -1.24 5.73
C VAL A 120 -3.16 -0.72 4.54
N PRO A 121 -4.09 -1.52 3.98
CA PRO A 121 -4.80 -1.20 2.73
C PRO A 121 -5.73 0.00 2.77
N ASP A 122 -6.31 0.31 3.93
CA ASP A 122 -7.10 1.52 4.16
C ASP A 122 -7.12 1.84 5.66
N ALA A 123 -6.31 2.82 6.08
CA ALA A 123 -6.30 3.26 7.47
C ALA A 123 -7.62 3.92 7.90
N HIS A 124 -8.46 4.37 6.97
CA HIS A 124 -9.77 4.93 7.32
C HIS A 124 -10.68 3.87 7.95
N LEU A 125 -10.54 2.59 7.60
CA LEU A 125 -11.31 1.50 8.21
C LEU A 125 -11.01 1.30 9.70
N TRP A 126 -9.88 1.81 10.18
CA TRP A 126 -9.50 1.76 11.58
C TRP A 126 -10.03 2.96 12.38
N VAL A 127 -10.59 3.99 11.73
CA VAL A 127 -11.17 5.17 12.42
C VAL A 127 -12.66 5.35 12.16
N LYS A 128 -13.27 4.48 11.32
CA LYS A 128 -14.70 4.50 10.98
C LYS A 128 -15.29 3.10 11.00
N ASN A 129 -16.62 3.01 11.14
CA ASN A 129 -17.41 1.79 10.99
C ASN A 129 -16.90 0.57 11.79
N CYS A 130 -16.36 0.80 13.00
CA CYS A 130 -15.96 -0.28 13.89
C CYS A 130 -17.19 -0.84 14.60
N LYS A 131 -17.48 -2.13 14.39
CA LYS A 131 -18.63 -2.82 14.99
C LYS A 131 -18.46 -3.06 16.49
N GLU A 132 -17.22 -3.33 16.91
CA GLU A 132 -16.87 -3.67 18.28
C GLU A 132 -15.66 -2.83 18.69
N LEU A 133 -15.83 -2.04 19.75
CA LEU A 133 -14.80 -1.23 20.36
C LEU A 133 -14.75 -1.63 21.83
N LEU A 134 -13.61 -2.15 22.29
CA LEU A 134 -13.46 -2.65 23.65
C LEU A 134 -12.45 -1.80 24.41
N PRO A 135 -12.63 -1.55 25.72
CA PRO A 135 -11.57 -0.96 26.53
C PRO A 135 -10.36 -1.91 26.55
N SER A 136 -9.16 -1.37 26.38
CA SER A 136 -7.96 -2.19 26.28
C SER A 136 -7.58 -2.79 27.63
N SER A 137 -7.29 -4.09 27.61
CA SER A 137 -6.87 -4.83 28.81
C SER A 137 -5.45 -4.48 29.26
N SER A 138 -4.59 -4.07 28.33
CA SER A 138 -3.20 -3.70 28.62
C SER A 138 -3.06 -2.24 29.05
N ARG A 139 -3.91 -1.36 28.50
CA ARG A 139 -3.84 0.10 28.71
C ARG A 139 -5.26 0.69 28.89
N PRO A 140 -5.68 0.98 30.14
CA PRO A 140 -7.05 1.43 30.42
C PRO A 140 -7.49 2.71 29.69
N SER A 141 -6.54 3.57 29.27
CA SER A 141 -6.83 4.81 28.53
C SER A 141 -7.07 4.60 27.03
N ARG A 142 -7.15 3.36 26.56
CA ARG A 142 -7.24 3.04 25.13
C ARG A 142 -8.37 2.09 24.81
N PHE A 143 -8.71 2.07 23.52
CA PHE A 143 -9.68 1.18 22.95
C PHE A 143 -9.06 0.25 21.90
N ASP A 144 -9.44 -1.02 22.01
CA ASP A 144 -9.03 -2.10 21.15
C ASP A 144 -10.09 -2.39 20.09
N GLN A 145 -9.61 -2.76 18.91
CA GLN A 145 -10.40 -3.01 17.70
C GLN A 145 -10.13 -4.44 17.21
N PRO A 146 -10.70 -5.45 17.90
CA PRO A 146 -10.26 -6.84 17.76
C PRO A 146 -10.52 -7.42 16.36
N ILE A 147 -11.60 -7.00 15.71
CA ILE A 147 -11.97 -7.48 14.37
C ILE A 147 -10.95 -7.01 13.33
N GLN A 148 -10.66 -5.71 13.31
CA GLN A 148 -9.69 -5.09 12.40
C GLN A 148 -8.28 -5.65 12.65
N ALA A 149 -7.89 -5.79 13.92
CA ALA A 149 -6.61 -6.33 14.31
C ALA A 149 -6.43 -7.79 13.86
N SER A 150 -7.42 -8.66 14.14
CA SER A 150 -7.37 -10.08 13.72
C SER A 150 -7.32 -10.23 12.19
N GLN A 151 -8.12 -9.45 11.45
CA GLN A 151 -8.08 -9.44 9.99
C GLN A 151 -6.72 -9.02 9.45
N TRP A 152 -6.14 -7.95 10.03
CA TRP A 152 -4.82 -7.49 9.62
C TRP A 152 -3.73 -8.52 9.94
N LEU A 153 -3.77 -9.18 11.11
CA LEU A 153 -2.83 -10.25 11.48
C LEU A 153 -2.88 -11.44 10.53
N LYS A 154 -4.09 -11.88 10.11
CA LYS A 154 -4.26 -12.94 9.10
C LYS A 154 -3.59 -12.55 7.78
N ASN A 155 -3.77 -11.31 7.34
CA ASN A 155 -3.19 -10.81 6.09
C ASN A 155 -1.67 -10.68 6.17
N PHE A 156 -1.18 -10.18 7.31
CA PHE A 156 0.24 -10.08 7.59
C PHE A 156 0.92 -11.45 7.61
N LYS A 157 0.24 -12.47 8.17
CA LYS A 157 0.71 -13.87 8.19
C LYS A 157 0.92 -14.41 6.77
N ILE A 158 -0.10 -14.25 5.91
CA ILE A 158 -0.06 -14.74 4.51
C ILE A 158 1.05 -14.04 3.72
N THR A 159 1.20 -12.73 3.89
CA THR A 159 2.16 -11.92 3.11
C THR A 159 3.61 -12.27 3.46
N ASN A 160 3.91 -12.44 4.75
CA ASN A 160 5.27 -12.52 5.28
C ASN A 160 5.66 -13.90 5.82
N GLU A 161 4.96 -14.96 5.44
CA GLU A 161 5.16 -16.34 5.91
C GLU A 161 6.64 -16.75 6.03
N ARG A 162 7.46 -16.36 5.04
CA ARG A 162 8.91 -16.65 4.95
C ARG A 162 9.76 -16.06 6.09
N PHE A 163 9.29 -15.00 6.73
CA PHE A 163 10.01 -14.30 7.80
C PHE A 163 9.54 -14.72 9.20
N LEU A 164 8.33 -15.29 9.32
CA LEU A 164 7.70 -15.53 10.62
C LEU A 164 8.43 -16.57 11.48
N SER A 165 9.09 -17.55 10.83
CA SER A 165 9.92 -18.54 11.51
C SER A 165 11.34 -18.04 11.82
N LYS A 166 11.81 -17.01 11.11
CA LYS A 166 13.16 -16.46 11.26
C LYS A 166 13.22 -15.38 12.32
N LEU A 167 12.21 -14.51 12.36
CA LEU A 167 12.13 -13.43 13.33
C LEU A 167 11.68 -13.98 14.67
N LYS A 168 12.41 -13.61 15.73
CA LYS A 168 12.14 -14.04 17.11
C LYS A 168 11.73 -12.85 17.97
N THR A 169 10.97 -13.08 19.02
CA THR A 169 10.61 -12.05 19.99
C THR A 169 11.84 -11.61 20.79
N THR A 170 12.08 -10.30 20.89
CA THR A 170 13.16 -9.75 21.73
C THR A 170 12.72 -9.53 23.17
N GLN A 171 11.42 -9.48 23.42
CA GLN A 171 10.81 -9.22 24.73
C GLN A 171 9.81 -10.29 25.13
N ARG A 172 9.57 -10.38 26.44
CA ARG A 172 8.47 -11.16 27.01
C ARG A 172 7.18 -10.36 26.94
N TYR A 173 6.11 -10.96 26.45
CA TYR A 173 4.78 -10.36 26.36
C TYR A 173 3.81 -11.14 27.24
N VAL A 174 3.10 -10.44 28.13
CA VAL A 174 2.09 -11.05 29.01
C VAL A 174 0.71 -10.64 28.50
N TRP A 175 -0.13 -11.62 28.15
CA TRP A 175 -1.45 -11.40 27.59
C TRP A 175 -2.54 -11.54 28.64
N THR A 176 -2.39 -12.55 29.49
CA THR A 176 -3.26 -12.80 30.63
C THR A 176 -2.42 -13.30 31.80
N LYS A 177 -3.02 -13.44 32.99
CA LYS A 177 -2.34 -14.00 34.18
C LYS A 177 -1.77 -15.41 33.95
N ARG A 178 -2.31 -16.16 32.98
CA ARG A 178 -1.92 -17.55 32.70
C ARG A 178 -1.07 -17.70 31.44
N GLU A 179 -0.99 -16.66 30.61
CA GLU A 179 -0.38 -16.76 29.29
C GLU A 179 0.60 -15.62 29.03
N SER A 180 1.82 -16.03 28.74
CA SER A 180 2.88 -15.16 28.26
C SER A 180 3.59 -15.80 27.08
N THR A 181 4.02 -14.96 26.15
CA THR A 181 5.00 -15.33 25.13
C THR A 181 6.37 -14.94 25.66
N GLU A 182 7.24 -15.93 25.84
CA GLU A 182 8.60 -15.71 26.31
C GLU A 182 9.49 -15.10 25.21
N LYS A 183 10.65 -14.59 25.62
CA LYS A 183 11.67 -14.09 24.70
C LYS A 183 12.24 -15.23 23.86
N GLY A 184 12.51 -14.97 22.58
CA GLY A 184 13.13 -15.92 21.65
C GLY A 184 12.15 -16.81 20.88
N GLN A 185 10.85 -16.65 21.09
CA GLN A 185 9.81 -17.38 20.35
C GLN A 185 9.65 -16.83 18.93
N PRO A 186 9.31 -17.67 17.93
CA PRO A 186 9.13 -17.21 16.56
C PRO A 186 7.94 -16.24 16.45
N LEU A 187 8.06 -15.23 15.59
CA LEU A 187 7.02 -14.22 15.39
C LEU A 187 5.71 -14.83 14.88
N GLY A 188 5.77 -15.98 14.20
CA GLY A 188 4.60 -16.74 13.78
C GLY A 188 3.69 -17.16 14.94
N GLU A 189 4.25 -17.63 16.06
CA GLU A 189 3.46 -18.04 17.23
C GLU A 189 2.74 -16.85 17.88
N LEU A 190 3.43 -15.71 17.94
CA LEU A 190 2.85 -14.46 18.42
C LEU A 190 1.62 -14.06 17.59
N ILE A 191 1.73 -14.14 16.25
CA ILE A 191 0.64 -13.82 15.34
C ILE A 191 -0.51 -14.83 15.49
N ASP A 192 -0.21 -16.12 15.61
CA ASP A 192 -1.23 -17.17 15.77
C ASP A 192 -2.01 -17.01 17.07
N GLN A 193 -1.36 -16.55 18.13
CA GLN A 193 -2.05 -16.19 19.36
C GLN A 193 -3.07 -15.06 19.13
N GLY A 194 -2.71 -14.00 18.41
CA GLY A 194 -3.62 -12.89 18.10
C GLY A 194 -4.74 -13.26 17.13
N VAL A 195 -4.48 -14.19 16.21
CA VAL A 195 -5.51 -14.71 15.29
C VAL A 195 -6.52 -15.59 16.02
N ASN A 196 -6.06 -16.47 16.91
CA ASN A 196 -6.92 -17.39 17.67
C ASN A 196 -7.66 -16.67 18.81
N ARG A 197 -7.08 -15.61 19.38
CA ARG A 197 -7.66 -14.85 20.50
C ARG A 197 -7.91 -13.42 20.11
N MET A 198 -9.11 -13.17 19.61
CA MET A 198 -9.52 -11.85 19.12
C MET A 198 -9.41 -10.75 20.18
N LYS A 199 -9.67 -11.03 21.47
CA LYS A 199 -9.60 -10.01 22.53
C LYS A 199 -8.22 -9.36 22.68
N SER A 200 -7.15 -10.14 22.54
CA SER A 200 -5.76 -9.68 22.64
C SER A 200 -5.15 -9.28 21.30
N SER A 201 -5.89 -9.38 20.20
CA SER A 201 -5.36 -9.16 18.85
C SER A 201 -4.81 -7.75 18.63
N SER A 202 -5.44 -6.71 19.19
CA SER A 202 -4.95 -5.32 19.09
C SER A 202 -3.60 -5.13 19.76
N ASP A 203 -3.40 -5.75 20.93
CA ASP A 203 -2.11 -5.74 21.63
C ASP A 203 -1.05 -6.53 20.87
N VAL A 204 -1.42 -7.69 20.28
CA VAL A 204 -0.53 -8.49 19.44
C VAL A 204 -0.05 -7.70 18.23
N VAL A 205 -0.93 -6.93 17.55
CA VAL A 205 -0.51 -6.02 16.47
C VAL A 205 0.53 -5.02 16.98
N GLY A 206 0.30 -4.42 18.15
CA GLY A 206 1.26 -3.52 18.78
C GLY A 206 2.61 -4.18 19.08
N ALA A 207 2.61 -5.42 19.56
CA ALA A 207 3.80 -6.21 19.81
C ALA A 207 4.56 -6.51 18.51
N VAL A 208 3.87 -6.98 17.46
CA VAL A 208 4.45 -7.26 16.14
C VAL A 208 5.11 -6.00 15.57
N LEU A 209 4.40 -4.87 15.52
CA LEU A 209 4.96 -3.61 15.01
C LEU A 209 6.18 -3.16 15.83
N ARG A 210 6.16 -3.36 17.15
CA ARG A 210 7.28 -3.03 18.02
C ARG A 210 8.50 -3.91 17.73
N GLU A 211 8.34 -5.23 17.61
CA GLU A 211 9.42 -6.16 17.28
C GLU A 211 10.03 -5.85 15.92
N LEU A 212 9.20 -5.61 14.90
CA LEU A 212 9.67 -5.23 13.57
C LEU A 212 10.51 -3.96 13.64
N ARG A 213 10.09 -2.95 14.40
CA ARG A 213 10.86 -1.70 14.54
C ARG A 213 12.19 -1.90 15.27
N LEU A 214 12.24 -2.77 16.29
CA LEU A 214 13.47 -3.06 17.03
C LEU A 214 14.47 -3.82 16.17
N GLN A 215 13.98 -4.71 15.29
CA GLN A 215 14.83 -5.56 14.46
C GLN A 215 15.17 -4.93 13.10
N ALA A 216 14.35 -4.01 12.58
CA ALA A 216 14.53 -3.34 11.28
C ALA A 216 15.71 -2.34 11.21
N GLY A 217 16.53 -2.23 12.25
CA GLY A 217 17.78 -1.46 12.25
C GLY A 217 18.87 -2.05 13.14
N GLY A 218 18.59 -3.20 13.79
CA GLY A 218 19.55 -3.87 14.64
C GLY A 218 20.38 -4.84 13.82
N ALA A 219 21.65 -4.48 13.56
CA ALA A 219 22.70 -5.48 13.38
C ALA A 219 22.83 -6.26 14.70
N THR A 220 21.90 -7.18 14.93
CA THR A 220 22.07 -8.21 15.95
C THR A 220 23.00 -9.23 15.32
N GLU A 221 24.24 -9.23 15.81
CA GLU A 221 25.32 -10.11 15.43
C GLU A 221 24.79 -11.55 15.23
N GLY A 222 24.69 -11.98 13.97
CA GLY A 222 24.43 -13.38 13.61
C GLY A 222 23.11 -13.71 12.89
N GLU A 223 22.07 -12.86 12.91
CA GLU A 223 20.80 -13.14 12.20
C GLU A 223 20.56 -12.09 11.10
N GLY A 224 20.44 -12.54 9.85
CA GLY A 224 20.55 -11.70 8.65
C GLY A 224 19.61 -10.48 8.62
N ALA A 225 20.18 -9.31 8.32
CA ALA A 225 19.44 -8.07 8.15
C ALA A 225 18.33 -8.24 7.09
N PHE A 226 17.10 -7.82 7.44
CA PHE A 226 15.96 -7.80 6.50
C PHE A 226 15.58 -6.35 6.18
N LYS A 227 15.08 -6.13 4.96
CA LYS A 227 14.55 -4.84 4.55
C LYS A 227 13.07 -4.76 4.89
N LEU A 228 12.64 -3.65 5.50
CA LEU A 228 11.25 -3.40 5.89
C LEU A 228 10.62 -2.35 4.96
N ALA A 229 9.49 -2.69 4.33
CA ALA A 229 8.63 -1.75 3.64
C ALA A 229 7.34 -1.55 4.43
N VAL A 230 7.08 -0.30 4.85
CA VAL A 230 5.82 0.09 5.49
C VAL A 230 4.99 0.88 4.48
N ALA A 231 3.83 0.35 4.11
CA ALA A 231 2.89 0.98 3.20
C ALA A 231 1.54 1.17 3.89
N VAL A 232 1.06 2.40 3.94
CA VAL A 232 -0.21 2.76 4.56
C VAL A 232 -0.99 3.57 3.53
N ASP A 233 -2.16 3.08 3.12
CA ASP A 233 -3.10 3.88 2.35
C ASP A 233 -3.99 4.67 3.31
N GLY A 234 -4.33 5.91 2.94
CA GLY A 234 -5.13 6.79 3.78
C GLY A 234 -4.42 7.28 5.03
N VAL A 235 -3.13 7.62 4.93
CA VAL A 235 -2.29 8.10 6.04
C VAL A 235 -2.91 9.27 6.82
N ASN A 236 -3.70 10.11 6.14
CA ASN A 236 -4.47 11.20 6.74
C ASN A 236 -5.45 10.74 7.84
N ALA A 237 -5.91 9.48 7.81
CA ALA A 237 -6.76 8.92 8.85
C ALA A 237 -6.07 8.80 10.22
N LEU A 238 -4.73 8.74 10.26
CA LEU A 238 -3.99 8.57 11.50
C LEU A 238 -4.04 9.83 12.38
N TRP A 239 -4.09 11.01 11.77
CA TRP A 239 -4.14 12.33 12.44
C TRP A 239 -5.45 13.08 12.24
N GLY A 240 -6.38 12.53 11.44
CA GLY A 240 -7.72 13.08 11.26
C GLY A 240 -8.67 12.71 12.42
N LYS A 241 -9.90 13.23 12.37
CA LYS A 241 -10.94 12.92 13.34
C LYS A 241 -11.48 11.50 13.16
N THR A 242 -11.91 10.86 14.25
CA THR A 242 -12.60 9.56 14.20
C THR A 242 -14.11 9.73 14.17
N SER A 243 -14.83 8.73 13.65
CA SER A 243 -16.30 8.66 13.74
C SER A 243 -16.77 7.73 14.87
N LEU A 244 -15.85 7.26 15.72
CA LEU A 244 -16.12 6.26 16.75
C LEU A 244 -16.55 6.97 18.03
N LYS A 245 -17.53 6.38 18.71
CA LYS A 245 -18.06 6.89 19.98
C LYS A 245 -17.79 5.90 21.10
N LYS A 246 -17.45 6.44 22.27
CA LYS A 246 -17.34 5.68 23.51
C LYS A 246 -18.75 5.32 24.03
N GLU A 247 -18.81 4.53 25.10
CA GLU A 247 -20.08 4.16 25.76
C GLU A 247 -20.86 5.38 26.25
N ASP A 248 -20.17 6.44 26.67
CA ASP A 248 -20.74 7.73 27.10
C ASP A 248 -21.18 8.63 25.94
N ARG A 249 -21.11 8.14 24.69
CA ARG A 249 -21.40 8.85 23.43
C ARG A 249 -20.44 10.00 23.08
N THR A 250 -19.36 10.19 23.83
CA THR A 250 -18.29 11.11 23.45
C THR A 250 -17.51 10.55 22.26
N MET A 251 -16.92 11.43 21.46
CA MET A 251 -16.08 11.02 20.33
C MET A 251 -14.76 10.46 20.86
N CYS A 252 -14.28 9.38 20.22
CA CYS A 252 -12.96 8.84 20.50
C CYS A 252 -11.90 9.67 19.78
N GLU A 253 -10.82 10.01 20.47
CA GLU A 253 -9.67 10.61 19.81
C GLU A 253 -8.83 9.53 19.12
N PRO A 254 -8.15 9.83 18.00
CA PRO A 254 -7.33 8.85 17.29
C PRO A 254 -6.22 8.24 18.16
N GLU A 255 -5.69 9.01 19.12
CA GLU A 255 -4.65 8.55 20.06
C GLU A 255 -5.15 7.51 21.07
N GLU A 256 -6.45 7.50 21.34
CA GLU A 256 -7.08 6.53 22.23
C GLU A 256 -7.24 5.16 21.55
N LEU A 257 -7.15 5.09 20.22
CA LEU A 257 -7.26 3.83 19.48
C LEU A 257 -5.90 3.10 19.48
N THR A 258 -5.86 1.88 20.00
CA THR A 258 -4.62 1.09 20.14
C THR A 258 -3.91 0.87 18.79
N LEU A 259 -4.65 0.56 17.73
CA LEU A 259 -4.10 0.34 16.39
C LEU A 259 -3.46 1.62 15.82
N ILE A 260 -4.17 2.74 15.90
CA ILE A 260 -3.69 4.04 15.41
C ILE A 260 -2.47 4.49 16.20
N HIS A 261 -2.50 4.39 17.53
CA HIS A 261 -1.37 4.74 18.39
C HIS A 261 -0.10 3.97 18.02
N ASN A 262 -0.22 2.66 17.78
CA ASN A 262 0.91 1.82 17.43
C ASN A 262 1.39 2.06 15.99
N LEU A 263 0.48 2.37 15.06
CA LEU A 263 0.85 2.72 13.69
C LEU A 263 1.53 4.10 13.61
N ARG A 264 1.06 5.11 14.37
CA ARG A 264 1.75 6.41 14.52
C ARG A 264 3.20 6.23 14.95
N LYS A 265 3.49 5.28 15.87
CA LYS A 265 4.87 4.96 16.29
C LYS A 265 5.75 4.34 15.21
N MET A 266 5.16 3.65 14.23
CA MET A 266 5.88 3.13 13.06
C MET A 266 6.22 4.25 12.08
N MET A 267 5.39 5.29 12.01
CA MET A 267 5.61 6.42 11.13
C MET A 267 6.65 7.42 11.68
N LYS A 268 6.96 7.39 12.98
CA LYS A 268 7.97 8.27 13.60
C LYS A 268 9.39 7.87 13.20
N ASN A 269 10.09 8.81 12.58
CA ASN A 269 11.52 8.76 12.36
C ASN A 269 12.20 9.68 13.39
N ASN A 270 13.21 9.19 14.10
CA ASN A 270 13.88 9.97 15.14
C ASN A 270 14.90 10.99 14.58
N TRP A 271 14.59 11.69 13.49
CA TRP A 271 15.42 12.79 12.99
C TRP A 271 14.62 14.06 12.78
N SER A 272 15.19 15.17 13.24
CA SER A 272 14.74 16.53 13.00
C SER A 272 15.60 17.13 11.89
N LEU A 273 15.12 17.10 10.65
CA LEU A 273 15.61 18.00 9.61
C LEU A 273 14.46 18.94 9.24
N PHE A 274 14.69 20.22 9.50
CA PHE A 274 13.79 21.32 9.16
C PHE A 274 13.69 21.41 7.64
N LEU A 275 12.50 21.17 7.08
CA LEU A 275 12.13 21.62 5.74
C LEU A 275 11.35 22.94 5.86
N PRO A 276 11.44 23.85 4.88
CA PRO A 276 10.63 25.06 4.89
C PRO A 276 9.15 24.71 4.69
N PRO A 277 8.22 25.40 5.39
CA PRO A 277 6.80 25.06 5.35
C PRO A 277 6.23 25.22 3.94
N ILE A 278 5.61 24.16 3.44
CA ILE A 278 4.86 24.21 2.18
C ILE A 278 3.61 25.07 2.42
N LEU A 279 3.51 26.16 1.67
CA LEU A 279 2.47 27.17 1.83
C LEU A 279 1.09 26.57 1.49
N PHE A 280 0.16 26.69 2.44
CA PHE A 280 -1.28 26.41 2.31
C PHE A 280 -1.71 24.94 2.43
N MET A 281 -1.85 24.47 3.67
CA MET A 281 -2.58 23.23 3.98
C MET A 281 -3.64 23.50 5.07
N PRO A 282 -4.86 22.94 4.97
CA PRO A 282 -5.90 23.10 5.99
C PRO A 282 -5.41 22.61 7.36
N SER A 283 -5.85 23.25 8.45
CA SER A 283 -5.41 22.99 9.84
C SER A 283 -5.47 21.52 10.28
N VAL A 284 -6.38 20.71 9.73
CA VAL A 284 -6.50 19.26 10.00
C VAL A 284 -5.26 18.47 9.54
N PHE A 285 -4.51 18.99 8.57
CA PHE A 285 -3.30 18.36 8.07
C PHE A 285 -2.04 18.83 8.79
N GLN A 286 -2.11 19.85 9.64
CA GLN A 286 -0.94 20.45 10.27
C GLN A 286 -0.27 19.47 11.25
N GLU A 287 -1.03 18.84 12.16
CA GLU A 287 -0.49 17.84 13.08
C GLU A 287 0.10 16.63 12.34
N GLY A 288 -0.58 16.16 11.29
CA GLY A 288 -0.09 15.05 10.46
C GLY A 288 1.19 15.41 9.71
N PHE A 289 1.26 16.63 9.18
CA PHE A 289 2.42 17.15 8.47
C PHE A 289 3.63 17.29 9.40
N ASP A 290 3.47 17.94 10.55
CA ASP A 290 4.54 18.13 11.54
C ASP A 290 5.14 16.81 12.02
N ASN A 291 4.32 15.75 12.13
CA ASN A 291 4.78 14.42 12.52
C ASN A 291 5.45 13.63 11.36
N MET A 292 5.08 13.95 10.11
CA MET A 292 5.56 13.27 8.90
C MET A 292 6.72 13.98 8.24
N GLU A 293 6.96 15.24 8.57
CA GLU A 293 8.15 15.94 8.12
C GLU A 293 9.40 15.32 8.72
N PRO A 294 10.48 15.26 7.94
CA PRO A 294 10.56 15.49 6.49
C PRO A 294 10.13 14.24 5.65
N PHE A 295 9.56 14.49 4.47
CA PHE A 295 9.15 13.44 3.51
C PHE A 295 9.33 13.88 2.06
N VAL A 296 9.35 12.92 1.13
CA VAL A 296 9.42 13.14 -0.32
C VAL A 296 8.00 13.07 -0.91
N PRO A 297 7.42 14.19 -1.37
CA PRO A 297 6.12 14.20 -2.03
C PRO A 297 6.25 13.64 -3.46
N VAL A 298 5.38 12.70 -3.84
CA VAL A 298 5.28 12.14 -5.19
C VAL A 298 3.88 12.41 -5.74
N SER A 299 3.79 13.21 -6.79
CA SER A 299 2.50 13.60 -7.38
C SER A 299 1.94 12.52 -8.30
N VAL A 300 0.64 12.23 -8.18
CA VAL A 300 -0.09 11.27 -9.01
C VAL A 300 -1.21 11.99 -9.76
N SER A 301 -0.96 12.28 -11.02
CA SER A 301 -1.88 12.96 -11.94
C SER A 301 -2.81 12.01 -12.69
N ASN A 302 -3.78 12.59 -13.42
CA ASN A 302 -4.58 11.90 -14.44
C ASN A 302 -3.70 11.27 -15.52
N TYR A 303 -4.31 10.44 -16.39
CA TYR A 303 -3.57 9.84 -17.49
C TYR A 303 -3.06 10.91 -18.47
N ASN A 304 -1.81 10.75 -18.89
CA ASN A 304 -1.32 11.42 -20.09
C ASN A 304 -1.93 10.76 -21.34
N GLU A 305 -1.66 11.32 -22.53
CA GLU A 305 -2.22 10.79 -23.78
C GLU A 305 -1.82 9.34 -24.06
N LYS A 306 -0.56 8.99 -23.81
CA LYS A 306 -0.05 7.64 -24.00
C LYS A 306 -0.68 6.63 -23.04
N GLU A 307 -0.81 7.00 -21.76
CA GLU A 307 -1.45 6.17 -20.72
C GLU A 307 -2.93 5.96 -21.03
N PHE A 308 -3.63 7.02 -21.45
CA PHE A 308 -5.03 6.91 -21.87
C PHE A 308 -5.17 5.98 -23.07
N GLU A 309 -4.36 6.18 -24.10
CA GLU A 309 -4.37 5.36 -25.31
C GLU A 309 -4.15 3.88 -24.98
N SER A 310 -3.14 3.61 -24.15
CA SER A 310 -2.79 2.25 -23.76
C SER A 310 -3.91 1.60 -22.95
N CYS A 311 -4.56 2.35 -22.06
CA CYS A 311 -5.72 1.86 -21.30
C CYS A 311 -6.94 1.60 -22.18
N TYR A 312 -7.21 2.47 -23.14
CA TYR A 312 -8.29 2.30 -24.11
C TYR A 312 -8.07 1.06 -24.99
N LEU A 313 -6.87 0.91 -25.54
CA LEU A 313 -6.48 -0.27 -26.33
C LEU A 313 -6.55 -1.56 -25.52
N TYR A 314 -6.15 -1.52 -24.24
CA TYR A 314 -6.28 -2.66 -23.33
C TYR A 314 -7.75 -3.08 -23.16
N TYR A 315 -8.68 -2.14 -23.00
CA TYR A 315 -10.11 -2.46 -22.94
C TYR A 315 -10.68 -2.99 -24.27
N LEU A 316 -10.20 -2.48 -25.42
CA LEU A 316 -10.59 -3.00 -26.73
C LEU A 316 -10.12 -4.44 -26.93
N ASP A 317 -8.86 -4.74 -26.60
CA ASP A 317 -8.26 -6.07 -26.72
C ASP A 317 -8.98 -7.12 -25.87
N ARG A 318 -9.47 -6.73 -24.69
CA ARG A 318 -10.30 -7.60 -23.82
C ARG A 318 -11.76 -7.67 -24.21
N ASN A 319 -12.16 -7.04 -25.33
CA ASN A 319 -13.55 -6.86 -25.71
C ASN A 319 -14.40 -6.34 -24.54
N TRP A 320 -13.86 -5.42 -23.74
CA TRP A 320 -14.59 -4.84 -22.62
C TRP A 320 -15.60 -3.80 -23.09
N LEU A 321 -15.24 -3.05 -24.14
CA LEU A 321 -16.10 -2.06 -24.78
C LEU A 321 -17.00 -2.72 -25.82
N GLN A 322 -18.28 -2.89 -25.49
CA GLN A 322 -19.23 -3.62 -26.35
C GLN A 322 -20.02 -2.69 -27.28
N HIS A 323 -20.33 -1.47 -26.85
CA HIS A 323 -21.07 -0.50 -27.66
C HIS A 323 -20.29 -0.11 -28.95
N PRO A 324 -20.89 -0.19 -30.15
CA PRO A 324 -20.18 0.09 -31.41
C PRO A 324 -19.53 1.47 -31.47
N HIS A 325 -20.21 2.53 -30.99
CA HIS A 325 -19.65 3.88 -30.98
C HIS A 325 -18.45 4.03 -30.04
N SER A 326 -18.34 3.21 -29.00
CA SER A 326 -17.18 3.28 -28.09
C SER A 326 -15.87 2.85 -28.75
N ARG A 327 -15.96 2.18 -29.92
CA ARG A 327 -14.83 1.74 -30.75
C ARG A 327 -14.47 2.72 -31.87
N SER A 328 -15.22 3.81 -32.03
CA SER A 328 -14.93 4.85 -33.02
C SER A 328 -14.04 5.95 -32.44
N GLU A 329 -13.38 6.73 -33.32
CA GLU A 329 -12.56 7.87 -32.92
C GLU A 329 -13.40 8.98 -32.24
N GLU A 330 -14.66 9.15 -32.65
CA GLU A 330 -15.60 10.07 -32.00
C GLU A 330 -15.91 9.62 -30.57
N GLY A 331 -16.28 8.33 -30.38
CA GLY A 331 -16.57 7.81 -29.04
C GLY A 331 -15.35 7.84 -28.12
N LYS A 332 -14.15 7.63 -28.66
CA LYS A 332 -12.89 7.81 -27.93
C LYS A 332 -12.69 9.27 -27.48
N LYS A 333 -12.96 10.25 -28.34
CA LYS A 333 -12.90 11.68 -27.96
C LYS A 333 -13.93 12.03 -26.89
N GLU A 334 -15.14 11.48 -26.97
CA GLU A 334 -16.16 11.64 -25.93
C GLU A 334 -15.70 11.04 -24.59
N LEU A 335 -15.12 9.84 -24.59
CA LEU A 335 -14.54 9.22 -23.40
C LEU A 335 -13.42 10.08 -22.78
N ILE A 336 -12.54 10.65 -23.60
CA ILE A 336 -11.50 11.58 -23.14
C ILE A 336 -12.13 12.80 -22.46
N PHE A 337 -13.14 13.41 -23.10
CA PHE A 337 -13.80 14.61 -22.61
C PHE A 337 -14.56 14.34 -21.29
N LEU A 338 -15.39 13.29 -21.23
CA LEU A 338 -16.20 12.94 -20.07
C LEU A 338 -15.37 12.47 -18.87
N SER A 339 -14.30 11.71 -19.13
CA SER A 339 -13.42 11.24 -18.05
C SER A 339 -12.39 12.28 -17.62
N ASN A 340 -12.10 13.28 -18.47
CA ASN A 340 -10.94 14.15 -18.36
C ASN A 340 -9.64 13.37 -18.09
N LYS A 341 -9.51 12.19 -18.74
CA LYS A 341 -8.41 11.23 -18.56
C LYS A 341 -8.23 10.76 -17.10
N ASN A 342 -9.24 10.90 -16.24
CA ASN A 342 -9.20 10.39 -14.86
C ASN A 342 -9.40 8.85 -14.87
N PRO A 343 -8.46 8.08 -14.29
CA PRO A 343 -8.51 6.61 -14.30
C PRO A 343 -9.81 6.03 -13.75
N SER A 344 -10.27 6.52 -12.60
CA SER A 344 -11.47 5.99 -11.95
C SER A 344 -12.75 6.37 -12.68
N ILE A 345 -12.82 7.57 -13.26
CA ILE A 345 -13.99 7.97 -14.04
C ILE A 345 -14.03 7.18 -15.35
N LEU A 346 -12.89 7.01 -16.02
CA LEU A 346 -12.79 6.22 -17.24
C LEU A 346 -13.22 4.77 -17.03
N GLU A 347 -12.71 4.08 -15.99
CA GLU A 347 -13.15 2.71 -15.66
C GLU A 347 -14.67 2.64 -15.44
N ARG A 348 -15.24 3.61 -14.73
CA ARG A 348 -16.68 3.65 -14.46
C ARG A 348 -17.50 3.85 -15.73
N LEU A 349 -17.08 4.75 -16.62
CA LEU A 349 -17.74 4.98 -17.91
C LEU A 349 -17.68 3.71 -18.76
N CYS A 350 -16.50 3.11 -18.90
CA CYS A 350 -16.30 1.90 -19.69
C CYS A 350 -17.01 0.66 -19.11
N ALA A 351 -17.31 0.62 -17.81
CA ALA A 351 -17.95 -0.55 -17.19
C ALA A 351 -19.41 -0.79 -17.61
N PHE A 352 -20.07 0.16 -18.25
CA PHE A 352 -21.46 0.04 -18.72
C PHE A 352 -21.62 0.26 -20.23
N LEU A 353 -20.51 0.26 -21.00
CA LEU A 353 -20.50 0.46 -22.45
C LEU A 353 -20.42 -0.85 -23.23
#